data_AF-A0A2S9CZV2-F1
#
_entry.id   AF-A0A2S9CZV2-F1
#
_cell.length_a   1.000
_cell.length_b   1.000
_cell.length_c   1.000
_cell.angle_alpha   90.00
_cell.angle_beta   90.00
_cell.angle_gamma   90.00
#
_symmetry.space_group_name_H-M   'P 1'
#
loop_
_entity.id
_entity.type
_entity.pdbx_description
1 polymer ?
#
loop_
_entity_poly.entity_id
_entity_poly.type
_entity_poly.pdbx_seq_one_letter_code
_entity_poly.pdbx_strand_id
1 'polypeptide(L)'
;MYTDLEDKLTKNYYREIVGKALLQAKEEYERSPDNPMNVSFYNQLLDIKKTVIDNNEVYTKDEAYQKYPMAVMIARNFVAEEANTDYANMLKDIVWGISLYPTMIEG
;
A
#
# COMPACT_ATOMS: atom_id res chain seq x y z
N MET A 1 13.17 -8.56 -3.68
CA MET A 1 12.16 -9.47 -4.25
C MET A 1 10.94 -9.43 -3.35
N TYR A 2 9.80 -9.12 -3.93
CA TYR A 2 8.50 -9.11 -3.26
C TYR A 2 7.96 -10.56 -3.09
N THR A 3 7.10 -10.75 -2.09
CA THR A 3 6.38 -11.99 -1.79
C THR A 3 4.94 -11.57 -1.50
N ASP A 4 3.96 -12.33 -1.95
CA ASP A 4 2.57 -11.97 -1.68
C ASP A 4 2.31 -11.99 -0.17
N LEU A 5 1.56 -11.01 0.31
CA LEU A 5 1.22 -10.83 1.72
C LEU A 5 0.40 -12.02 2.24
N GLU A 6 -0.39 -12.66 1.38
CA GLU A 6 -1.11 -13.90 1.72
C GLU A 6 -0.14 -15.02 2.14
N ASP A 7 1.03 -15.11 1.50
CA ASP A 7 2.06 -16.11 1.83
C ASP A 7 2.86 -15.77 3.09
N LYS A 8 2.84 -14.50 3.52
CA LYS A 8 3.57 -14.02 4.71
C LYS A 8 2.76 -12.99 5.50
N LEU A 9 1.63 -13.44 6.04
CA LEU A 9 0.64 -12.61 6.72
C LEU A 9 1.07 -12.20 8.15
N THR A 10 2.18 -11.46 8.28
CA THR A 10 2.69 -10.92 9.55
C THR A 10 2.74 -9.41 9.56
N LYS A 11 2.65 -8.81 10.75
CA LYS A 11 2.76 -7.35 10.91
C LYS A 11 4.14 -6.83 10.49
N ASN A 12 5.24 -7.54 10.76
CA ASN A 12 6.56 -7.08 10.29
C ASN A 12 6.64 -7.09 8.77
N TYR A 13 6.07 -8.11 8.11
CA TYR A 13 6.10 -8.14 6.65
C TYR A 13 5.21 -7.07 6.03
N TYR A 14 4.02 -6.83 6.58
CA TYR A 14 3.18 -5.72 6.16
C TYR A 14 3.89 -4.36 6.29
N ARG A 15 4.58 -4.12 7.42
CA ARG A 15 5.39 -2.91 7.62
C ARG A 15 6.52 -2.82 6.60
N GLU A 16 7.16 -3.94 6.27
CA GLU A 16 8.24 -4.01 5.28
C GLU A 16 7.76 -3.61 3.88
N ILE A 17 6.64 -4.19 3.40
CA ILE A 17 6.11 -3.86 2.07
C ILE A 17 5.58 -2.42 2.00
N VAL A 18 4.94 -1.91 3.07
CA VAL A 18 4.56 -0.49 3.15
C VAL A 18 5.79 0.41 3.07
N GLY A 19 6.87 0.07 3.77
CA GLY A 19 8.14 0.83 3.72
C GLY A 19 8.77 0.85 2.33
N LYS A 20 8.82 -0.31 1.65
CA LYS A 20 9.34 -0.41 0.27
C LYS A 20 8.49 0.37 -0.72
N ALA A 21 7.17 0.22 -0.66
CA ALA A 21 6.25 0.95 -1.53
C ALA A 21 6.35 2.46 -1.30
N LEU A 22 6.50 2.90 -0.03
CA LEU A 22 6.66 4.30 0.30
C LEU A 22 7.97 4.89 -0.24
N LEU A 23 9.08 4.14 -0.17
CA LEU A 23 10.36 4.56 -0.75
C LEU A 23 10.23 4.77 -2.27
N GLN A 24 9.65 3.81 -2.98
CA GLN A 24 9.43 3.92 -4.42
C GLN A 24 8.45 5.06 -4.77
N ALA A 25 7.34 5.19 -4.03
CA ALA A 25 6.38 6.28 -4.24
C ALA A 25 7.02 7.66 -4.02
N LYS A 26 7.93 7.77 -3.05
CA LYS A 26 8.69 9.00 -2.82
C LYS A 26 9.57 9.36 -4.01
N GLU A 27 10.31 8.40 -4.56
CA GLU A 27 11.15 8.63 -5.74
C GLU A 27 10.31 9.08 -6.95
N GLU A 28 9.17 8.43 -7.20
CA GLU A 28 8.27 8.81 -8.28
C GLU A 28 7.63 10.19 -8.07
N TYR A 29 7.29 10.54 -6.82
CA TYR A 29 6.83 11.87 -6.45
C TYR A 29 7.93 12.93 -6.66
N GLU A 30 9.16 12.67 -6.23
CA GLU A 30 10.27 13.62 -6.38
C GLU A 30 10.65 13.85 -7.86
N ARG A 31 10.55 12.82 -8.71
CA ARG A 31 10.77 12.93 -10.16
C ARG A 31 9.66 13.68 -10.88
N SER A 32 8.42 13.63 -10.37
CA SER A 32 7.25 14.24 -11.02
C SER A 32 6.24 14.71 -9.97
N PRO A 33 6.54 15.79 -9.23
CA PRO A 33 5.73 16.23 -8.09
C PRO A 33 4.37 16.77 -8.51
N ASP A 34 4.22 17.20 -9.75
CA ASP A 34 2.94 17.68 -10.31
C ASP A 34 2.08 16.55 -10.89
N ASN A 35 2.57 15.30 -10.92
CA ASN A 35 1.77 14.16 -11.37
C ASN A 35 0.75 13.79 -10.28
N PRO A 36 -0.57 13.94 -10.52
CA PRO A 36 -1.59 13.71 -9.50
C PRO A 36 -1.60 12.26 -8.96
N MET A 37 -1.19 11.30 -9.79
CA MET A 37 -1.10 9.90 -9.40
C MET A 37 0.02 9.69 -8.38
N ASN A 38 1.22 10.20 -8.65
CA ASN A 38 2.38 10.05 -7.77
C ASN A 38 2.14 10.74 -6.42
N VAL A 39 1.58 11.95 -6.45
CA VAL A 39 1.15 12.69 -5.24
C VAL A 39 0.19 11.84 -4.41
N SER A 40 -0.82 11.26 -5.06
CA SER A 40 -1.87 10.52 -4.36
C SER A 40 -1.38 9.19 -3.79
N PHE A 41 -0.56 8.43 -4.53
CA PHE A 41 0.04 7.21 -3.98
C PHE A 41 0.95 7.51 -2.79
N TYR A 42 1.82 8.51 -2.91
CA TYR A 42 2.75 8.88 -1.83
C TYR A 42 2.00 9.32 -0.55
N ASN A 43 1.01 10.22 -0.68
CA ASN A 43 0.25 10.71 0.47
C ASN A 43 -0.58 9.61 1.15
N GLN A 44 -1.19 8.71 0.37
CA GLN A 44 -1.96 7.61 0.94
C GLN A 44 -1.06 6.60 1.66
N LEU A 45 0.14 6.29 1.12
CA LEU A 45 1.10 5.41 1.80
C LEU A 45 1.64 6.04 3.10
N LEU A 46 1.88 7.35 3.12
CA LEU A 46 2.23 8.08 4.34
C LEU A 46 1.12 7.98 5.41
N ASP A 47 -0.13 8.18 4.99
CA ASP A 47 -1.27 8.07 5.91
C ASP A 47 -1.43 6.65 6.45
N ILE A 48 -1.31 5.61 5.60
CA ILE A 48 -1.36 4.21 6.04
C ILE A 48 -0.26 3.91 7.05
N LYS A 49 0.99 4.35 6.79
CA LYS A 49 2.09 4.18 7.73
C LYS A 49 1.77 4.83 9.08
N LYS A 50 1.24 6.05 9.08
CA LYS A 50 0.93 6.77 10.31
C LYS A 50 -0.26 6.18 11.06
N THR A 51 -1.36 5.91 10.36
CA THR A 51 -2.64 5.54 10.98
C THR A 51 -2.72 4.05 11.27
N VAL A 52 -2.52 3.20 10.26
CA VAL A 52 -2.66 1.75 10.40
C VAL A 52 -1.48 1.16 11.18
N ILE A 53 -0.24 1.58 10.86
CA ILE A 53 0.96 0.98 11.48
C ILE A 53 1.33 1.69 12.78
N ASP A 54 1.61 3.00 12.74
CA ASP A 54 2.18 3.70 13.89
C ASP A 54 1.11 3.89 15.00
N ASN A 55 -0.13 4.24 14.62
CA ASN A 55 -1.24 4.43 15.57
C ASN A 55 -2.06 3.16 15.84
N ASN A 56 -1.84 2.07 15.11
CA ASN A 56 -2.65 0.84 15.17
C ASN A 56 -4.16 1.09 15.00
N GLU A 57 -4.54 2.06 14.18
CA GLU A 57 -5.94 2.31 13.85
C GLU A 57 -6.51 1.14 13.05
N VAL A 58 -7.72 0.72 13.44
CA VAL A 58 -8.41 -0.43 12.86
C VAL A 58 -9.45 0.07 11.87
N TYR A 59 -9.43 -0.51 10.67
CA TYR A 59 -10.40 -0.24 9.62
C TYR A 59 -11.03 -1.55 9.17
N THR A 60 -12.34 -1.55 8.99
CA THR A 60 -13.01 -2.59 8.19
C THR A 60 -12.57 -2.49 6.74
N LYS A 61 -12.84 -3.56 5.97
CA LYS A 61 -12.57 -3.58 4.52
C LYS A 61 -13.25 -2.40 3.80
N ASP A 62 -14.51 -2.11 4.13
CA ASP A 62 -15.26 -1.03 3.49
C ASP A 62 -14.72 0.35 3.87
N GLU A 63 -14.37 0.59 5.13
CA GLU A 63 -13.75 1.84 5.56
C GLU A 63 -12.38 2.04 4.89
N ALA A 64 -11.57 0.98 4.76
CA ALA A 64 -10.29 1.03 4.07
C ALA A 64 -10.46 1.41 2.59
N TYR A 65 -11.40 0.80 1.86
CA TYR A 65 -11.65 1.14 0.45
C TYR A 65 -12.22 2.55 0.26
N GLN A 66 -13.04 3.03 1.21
CA GLN A 66 -13.56 4.39 1.16
C GLN A 66 -12.47 5.43 1.44
N LYS A 67 -11.62 5.17 2.44
CA LYS A 67 -10.55 6.08 2.85
C LYS A 67 -9.39 6.11 1.85
N TYR A 68 -9.04 4.96 1.27
CA TYR A 68 -7.89 4.80 0.39
C TYR A 68 -8.31 4.45 -1.04
N PRO A 69 -8.61 5.46 -1.90
CA PRO A 69 -8.95 5.23 -3.30
C PRO A 69 -7.80 4.64 -4.13
N MET A 70 -6.62 4.43 -3.53
CA MET A 70 -5.50 3.69 -4.08
C MET A 70 -5.92 2.39 -4.79
N ALA A 71 -6.86 1.64 -4.22
CA ALA A 71 -7.40 0.42 -4.84
C ALA A 71 -7.90 0.64 -6.27
N VAL A 72 -8.70 1.69 -6.45
CA VAL A 72 -9.29 2.08 -7.74
C VAL A 72 -8.22 2.65 -8.66
N MET A 73 -7.27 3.40 -8.11
CA MET A 73 -6.15 3.94 -8.88
C MET A 73 -5.25 2.84 -9.43
N ILE A 74 -4.96 1.79 -8.67
CA ILE A 74 -4.12 0.68 -9.13
C ILE A 74 -4.77 0.03 -10.36
N ALA A 75 -6.05 -0.31 -10.27
CA ALA A 75 -6.78 -0.96 -11.36
C ALA A 75 -6.89 -0.12 -12.64
N ARG A 76 -6.81 1.22 -12.53
CA ARG A 76 -6.89 2.14 -13.67
C ARG A 76 -5.55 2.41 -14.33
N ASN A 77 -4.46 2.41 -13.55
CA ASN A 77 -3.15 2.89 -14.01
C ASN A 77 -2.16 1.76 -14.29
N PHE A 78 -2.27 0.61 -13.61
CA PHE A 78 -1.42 -0.54 -13.91
C PHE A 78 -2.16 -1.50 -14.85
N VAL A 79 -1.79 -1.49 -16.12
CA VAL A 79 -2.35 -2.36 -17.16
C VAL A 79 -1.26 -3.24 -17.80
N ALA A 80 -1.67 -4.41 -18.31
CA ALA A 80 -0.78 -5.37 -18.97
C ALA A 80 0.45 -5.73 -18.12
N GLU A 81 1.67 -5.51 -18.62
CA GLU A 81 2.91 -5.92 -17.95
C GLU A 81 3.18 -5.10 -16.68
N GLU A 82 2.74 -3.85 -16.61
CA GLU A 82 2.92 -2.99 -15.43
C GLU A 82 2.12 -3.51 -14.21
N ALA A 83 1.01 -4.21 -14.46
CA ALA A 83 0.18 -4.83 -13.43
C ALA A 83 0.85 -5.97 -12.67
N ASN A 84 1.95 -6.52 -13.22
CA ASN A 84 2.68 -7.65 -12.65
C ASN A 84 4.04 -7.25 -12.07
N THR A 85 4.29 -5.95 -11.90
CA THR A 85 5.51 -5.47 -11.22
C THR A 85 5.42 -5.70 -9.72
N ASP A 86 6.57 -5.89 -9.06
CA ASP A 86 6.67 -5.96 -7.59
C ASP A 86 5.95 -4.76 -6.93
N TYR A 87 6.07 -3.57 -7.53
CA TYR A 87 5.42 -2.36 -7.02
C TYR A 87 3.89 -2.42 -7.10
N ALA A 88 3.34 -2.79 -8.27
CA ALA A 88 1.90 -2.91 -8.43
C ALA A 88 1.30 -3.95 -7.48
N ASN A 89 1.99 -5.08 -7.27
CA ASN A 89 1.53 -6.12 -6.35
C ASN A 89 1.63 -5.67 -4.89
N MET A 90 2.72 -5.01 -4.48
CA MET A 90 2.82 -4.39 -3.15
C MET A 90 1.65 -3.42 -2.89
N LEU A 91 1.30 -2.56 -3.84
CA LEU A 91 0.19 -1.61 -3.64
C LEU A 91 -1.16 -2.31 -3.47
N LYS A 92 -1.42 -3.40 -4.21
CA LYS A 92 -2.66 -4.20 -4.05
C LYS A 92 -2.72 -4.83 -2.66
N ASP A 93 -1.62 -5.42 -2.23
CA ASP A 93 -1.52 -6.13 -0.96
C ASP A 93 -1.57 -5.19 0.24
N ILE A 94 -1.00 -3.99 0.11
CA ILE A 94 -1.12 -2.95 1.13
C ILE A 94 -2.59 -2.61 1.35
N VAL A 95 -3.34 -2.29 0.28
CA VAL A 95 -4.76 -1.94 0.39
C VAL A 95 -5.56 -3.06 1.04
N TRP A 96 -5.35 -4.30 0.61
CA TRP A 96 -6.03 -5.45 1.20
C TRP A 96 -5.65 -5.66 2.67
N GLY A 97 -4.36 -5.54 2.97
CA GLY A 97 -3.77 -5.76 4.28
C GLY A 97 -4.19 -4.77 5.35
N ILE A 98 -4.69 -3.56 5.01
CA ILE A 98 -5.23 -2.59 5.98
C ILE A 98 -6.29 -3.25 6.87
N SER A 99 -7.25 -3.95 6.25
CA SER A 99 -8.35 -4.59 6.99
C SER A 99 -7.92 -5.85 7.76
N LEU A 100 -6.80 -6.46 7.36
CA LEU A 100 -6.26 -7.66 7.98
C LEU A 100 -5.25 -7.36 9.08
N TYR A 101 -4.66 -6.17 9.08
CA TYR A 101 -3.60 -5.75 10.00
C TYR A 101 -3.89 -6.04 11.49
N PRO A 102 -5.12 -5.85 12.01
CA PRO A 102 -5.44 -6.17 13.40
C PRO A 102 -5.32 -7.66 13.73
N THR A 103 -5.51 -8.52 12.74
CA THR A 103 -5.51 -9.99 12.87
C THR A 103 -4.19 -10.64 12.48
N MET A 104 -3.27 -9.88 11.87
CA MET A 104 -1.93 -10.35 11.54
C MET A 104 -1.15 -10.65 12.81
N ILE A 105 -0.41 -11.75 12.81
CA ILE A 105 0.48 -12.10 13.92
C ILE A 105 1.65 -11.11 14.00
N GLU A 106 2.07 -10.81 15.23
CA GLU A 106 3.33 -10.11 15.47
C GLU A 106 4.45 -11.13 15.26
N GLY A 107 5.12 -11.04 14.11
CA GLY A 107 6.19 -11.93 13.69
C GLY A 107 7.07 -11.19 12.72
#